data_AF-A0A1V4RPG6-F1
#
_entry.id   AF-A0A1V4RPG6-F1
#
_cell.length_a   1.000
_cell.length_b   1.000
_cell.length_c   1.000
_cell.angle_alpha   90.00
_cell.angle_beta   90.00
_cell.angle_gamma   90.00
#
_symmetry.space_group_name_H-M   'P 1'
#
loop_
_entity.id
_entity.type
_entity.pdbx_description
1 polymer ?
#
loop_
_entity_poly.entity_id
_entity_poly.type
_entity_poly.pdbx_seq_one_letter_code
_entity_poly.pdbx_strand_id
1 'polypeptide(L)'
;MGEAYDKVGKLLHLPYPGGPEVDKLAQTGDPEYVQFPRAMLNRDDFDFSYSGLKTAVLNFLQEKPEQEIQQHLADICASFQQAATEVLVKKTLRAARTYPAAWRQIPCCENG
;
A
#
# COMPACT_ATOMS: atom_id res chain seq x y z
N MET A 1 -5.31 2.09 -6.70
CA MET A 1 -4.01 2.56 -6.15
C MET A 1 -3.99 4.07 -6.01
N GLY A 2 -4.15 4.83 -7.10
CA GLY A 2 -4.14 6.30 -7.07
C GLY A 2 -5.08 6.90 -6.03
N GLU A 3 -6.34 6.45 -5.96
CA GLU A 3 -7.29 6.99 -4.97
C GLU A 3 -6.86 6.87 -3.50
N ALA A 4 -6.15 5.80 -3.12
CA ALA A 4 -5.73 5.61 -1.74
C ALA A 4 -4.60 6.59 -1.38
N TYR A 5 -3.67 6.75 -2.31
CA TYR A 5 -2.58 7.71 -2.23
C TYR A 5 -3.12 9.16 -2.24
N ASP A 6 -4.08 9.49 -3.09
CA ASP A 6 -4.73 10.81 -3.10
C ASP A 6 -5.50 11.08 -1.80
N LYS A 7 -6.18 10.08 -1.24
CA LYS A 7 -6.87 10.20 0.05
C LYS A 7 -5.90 10.44 1.19
N VAL A 8 -4.75 9.76 1.21
CA VAL A 8 -3.70 9.97 2.22
C VAL A 8 -3.03 11.32 2.03
N GLY A 9 -2.71 11.72 0.80
CA GLY A 9 -2.16 13.05 0.52
C GLY A 9 -3.09 14.16 1.01
N LYS A 10 -4.42 13.99 0.84
CA LYS A 10 -5.40 14.92 1.40
C LYS A 10 -5.38 14.98 2.94
N LEU A 11 -5.19 13.84 3.63
CA LEU A 11 -5.08 13.81 5.10
C LEU A 11 -3.79 14.48 5.60
N LEU A 12 -2.74 14.47 4.78
CA LEU A 12 -1.45 15.09 5.04
C LEU A 12 -1.37 16.56 4.59
N HIS A 13 -2.49 17.14 4.13
CA HIS A 13 -2.56 18.49 3.58
C HIS A 13 -1.65 18.74 2.37
N LEU A 14 -1.37 17.70 1.57
CA LEU A 14 -0.58 17.80 0.35
C LEU A 14 -1.37 18.39 -0.83
N PRO A 15 -0.69 19.08 -1.78
CA PRO A 15 -1.33 19.59 -2.98
C PRO A 15 -1.87 18.46 -3.87
N TYR A 16 -2.95 18.74 -4.60
CA TYR A 16 -3.57 17.77 -5.52
C TYR A 16 -2.88 17.77 -6.90
N PRO A 17 -2.65 16.61 -7.53
CA PRO A 17 -2.93 15.25 -7.05
C PRO A 17 -1.99 14.85 -5.89
N GLY A 18 -2.57 14.33 -4.81
CA GLY A 18 -1.83 14.02 -3.59
C GLY A 18 -0.95 12.79 -3.74
N GLY A 19 -1.30 11.88 -4.65
CA GLY A 19 -0.57 10.63 -4.83
C GLY A 19 0.87 10.78 -5.30
N PRO A 20 1.16 11.56 -6.37
CA PRO A 20 2.53 11.86 -6.77
C PRO A 20 3.37 12.52 -5.68
N GLU A 21 2.76 13.34 -4.81
CA GLU A 21 3.49 14.00 -3.72
C GLU A 21 3.82 13.02 -2.59
N VAL A 22 2.89 12.14 -2.22
CA VAL A 22 3.15 11.04 -1.28
C VAL A 22 4.28 10.15 -1.82
N ASP A 23 4.26 9.81 -3.11
CA ASP A 23 5.28 8.98 -3.74
C ASP A 23 6.67 9.63 -3.74
N LYS A 24 6.74 10.94 -4.06
CA LYS A 24 8.01 11.70 -3.99
C LYS A 24 8.57 11.76 -2.57
N LEU A 25 7.72 12.06 -1.59
CA LEU A 25 8.13 12.20 -0.18
C LEU A 25 8.57 10.87 0.42
N ALA A 26 7.90 9.79 0.04
CA ALA A 26 8.24 8.44 0.50
C ALA A 26 9.66 8.01 0.08
N GLN A 27 10.21 8.53 -1.02
CA GLN A 27 11.57 8.21 -1.47
C GLN A 27 12.67 8.70 -0.53
N THR A 28 12.37 9.72 0.28
CA THR A 28 13.34 10.35 1.19
C THR A 28 13.08 10.05 2.67
N GLY A 29 12.01 9.33 2.99
CA GLY A 29 11.62 9.04 4.36
C GLY A 29 12.10 7.69 4.87
N ASP A 30 12.03 7.51 6.18
CA ASP A 30 12.24 6.23 6.85
C ASP A 30 10.97 5.37 6.79
N PRO A 31 10.97 4.23 6.06
CA PRO A 31 9.82 3.35 5.98
C PRO A 31 9.51 2.63 7.32
N GLU A 32 10.47 2.57 8.25
CA GLU A 32 10.28 1.90 9.55
C GLU A 32 9.69 2.81 10.64
N TYR A 33 9.55 4.12 10.38
CA TYR A 33 9.08 5.13 11.34
C TYR A 33 7.71 4.80 11.96
N VAL A 34 6.74 4.33 11.16
CA VAL A 34 5.41 3.90 11.64
C VAL A 34 5.05 2.53 11.09
N GLN A 35 4.81 1.59 11.99
CA GLN A 35 4.37 0.25 11.62
C GLN A 35 2.86 0.19 11.39
N PHE A 36 2.41 0.68 10.23
CA PHE A 36 0.98 0.58 9.85
C PHE A 36 0.52 -0.89 9.74
N PRO A 37 -0.76 -1.18 10.04
CA PRO A 37 -1.29 -2.52 9.99
C PRO A 37 -1.37 -3.04 8.56
N ARG A 38 -0.81 -4.22 8.32
CA ARG A 38 -0.94 -4.96 7.05
C ARG A 38 -2.22 -5.79 7.10
N ALA A 39 -3.36 -5.09 7.27
CA ALA A 39 -4.68 -5.65 7.57
C ALA A 39 -5.26 -6.50 6.42
N MET A 40 -4.60 -7.59 6.06
CA MET A 40 -4.97 -8.54 5.00
C MET A 40 -4.33 -9.93 5.15
N LEU A 41 -3.78 -10.28 6.31
CA LEU A 41 -3.15 -11.59 6.49
C LEU A 41 -4.11 -12.70 6.92
N ASN A 42 -5.25 -12.36 7.55
CA ASN A 42 -6.07 -13.35 8.27
C ASN A 42 -7.48 -13.60 7.70
N ARG A 43 -7.87 -13.01 6.57
CA ARG A 43 -9.14 -13.38 5.89
C ARG A 43 -8.86 -13.93 4.50
N ASP A 44 -9.54 -15.03 4.17
CA ASP A 44 -9.50 -15.67 2.85
C ASP A 44 -10.19 -14.85 1.76
N ASP A 45 -10.84 -13.76 2.17
CA ASP A 45 -11.47 -12.79 1.28
C ASP A 45 -10.35 -12.01 0.55
N PHE A 46 -10.27 -12.19 -0.77
CA PHE A 46 -9.35 -11.46 -1.62
C PHE A 46 -9.65 -9.94 -1.68
N ASP A 47 -10.68 -9.46 -0.98
CA ASP A 47 -11.06 -8.06 -0.91
C ASP A 47 -10.13 -7.25 0.00
N PHE A 48 -9.40 -6.34 -0.64
CA PHE A 48 -8.60 -5.34 0.05
C PHE A 48 -9.50 -4.24 0.60
N SER A 49 -9.57 -4.12 1.92
CA SER A 49 -10.15 -2.95 2.54
C SER A 49 -9.07 -1.87 2.73
N TYR A 50 -8.98 -0.93 1.78
CA TYR A 50 -8.22 0.33 1.96
C TYR A 50 -8.68 1.11 3.18
N SER A 51 -9.88 0.82 3.68
CA SER A 51 -10.47 1.43 4.86
C SER A 51 -9.64 1.17 6.11
N GLY A 52 -9.11 -0.05 6.32
CA GLY A 52 -8.33 -0.37 7.51
C GLY A 52 -6.99 0.39 7.59
N LEU A 53 -6.26 0.42 6.48
CA LEU A 53 -5.01 1.17 6.37
C LEU A 53 -5.26 2.68 6.50
N LYS A 54 -6.32 3.19 5.85
CA LYS A 54 -6.72 4.60 5.97
C LYS A 54 -7.05 4.99 7.41
N THR A 55 -7.82 4.17 8.12
CA THR A 55 -8.17 4.44 9.52
C THR A 55 -6.94 4.46 10.41
N ALA A 56 -5.98 3.56 10.18
CA ALA A 56 -4.73 3.57 10.94
C ALA A 56 -3.89 4.83 10.69
N VAL A 57 -3.80 5.28 9.43
CA VAL A 57 -3.14 6.56 9.08
C VAL A 57 -3.87 7.73 9.74
N LEU A 58 -5.20 7.78 9.65
CA LEU A 58 -6.00 8.84 10.26
C LEU A 58 -5.79 8.92 11.78
N ASN A 59 -5.85 7.77 12.47
CA ASN A 59 -5.65 7.73 13.92
C ASN A 59 -4.25 8.20 14.31
N PHE A 60 -3.22 7.74 13.58
CA PHE A 60 -1.84 8.19 13.80
C PHE A 60 -1.72 9.72 13.67
N LEU A 61 -2.32 10.31 12.65
CA LEU A 61 -2.31 11.77 12.44
C LEU A 61 -3.14 12.52 13.51
N GLN A 62 -4.17 11.91 14.08
CA GLN A 62 -4.96 12.54 15.15
C GLN A 62 -4.28 12.50 16.52
N GLU A 63 -3.42 11.51 16.76
CA GLU A 63 -2.68 11.34 18.01
C GLU A 63 -1.42 12.22 18.09
N LYS A 64 -0.99 12.81 16.97
CA LYS A 64 0.26 13.55 16.82
C LYS A 64 0.01 15.05 16.67
N PRO A 65 0.86 15.92 17.27
CA PRO A 65 0.85 17.34 16.97
C PRO A 65 1.13 17.60 15.49
N GLU A 66 0.46 18.60 14.89
CA GLU A 66 0.65 18.94 13.47
C GLU A 66 2.11 19.26 13.11
N GLN A 67 2.85 19.89 14.02
CA GLN A 67 4.28 20.18 13.83
C GLN A 67 5.13 18.91 13.72
N GLU A 68 4.82 17.88 14.51
CA GLU A 68 5.51 16.59 14.45
C GLU A 68 5.18 15.87 13.13
N ILE A 69 3.93 15.94 12.68
CA ILE A 69 3.50 15.38 11.39
C ILE A 69 4.25 16.03 10.23
N GLN A 70 4.37 17.36 10.23
CA GLN A 70 5.07 18.10 9.17
C GLN A 70 6.58 17.81 9.17
N GLN A 71 7.19 17.62 10.34
CA GLN A 71 8.60 17.24 10.47
C GLN A 71 8.88 15.84 9.92
N HIS A 72 7.94 14.91 10.14
CA HIS A 72 8.08 13.50 9.75
C HIS A 72 7.23 13.13 8.53
N LEU A 73 6.87 14.11 7.70
CA LEU A 73 5.95 13.92 6.58
C LEU A 73 6.48 12.87 5.59
N ALA A 74 7.79 12.92 5.30
CA ALA A 74 8.46 11.95 4.44
C ALA A 74 8.42 10.53 5.02
N ASP A 75 8.72 10.40 6.32
CA ASP A 75 8.74 9.13 7.04
C ASP A 75 7.35 8.49 7.10
N ILE A 76 6.31 9.29 7.34
CA ILE A 76 4.91 8.85 7.32
C ILE A 76 4.51 8.36 5.93
N CYS A 77 4.91 9.08 4.87
CA CYS A 77 4.67 8.67 3.49
C CYS A 77 5.39 7.35 3.14
N ALA A 78 6.65 7.21 3.56
CA ALA A 78 7.46 6.01 3.37
C ALA A 78 6.84 4.80 4.08
N SER A 79 6.46 4.96 5.34
CA SER A 79 5.79 3.95 6.15
C SER A 79 4.46 3.50 5.54
N PHE A 80 3.67 4.44 5.03
CA PHE A 80 2.42 4.14 4.31
C PHE A 80 2.68 3.37 3.01
N GLN A 81 3.64 3.83 2.20
CA GLN A 81 4.00 3.18 0.94
C GLN A 81 4.50 1.76 1.15
N GLN A 82 5.33 1.53 2.17
CA GLN A 82 5.79 0.19 2.54
C GLN A 82 4.61 -0.72 2.87
N ALA A 83 3.72 -0.30 3.77
CA ALA A 83 2.56 -1.10 4.18
C ALA A 83 1.63 -1.40 2.98
N ALA A 84 1.38 -0.42 2.11
CA ALA A 84 0.56 -0.60 0.91
C ALA A 84 1.20 -1.59 -0.07
N THR A 85 2.51 -1.49 -0.29
CA THR A 85 3.27 -2.34 -1.23
C THR A 85 3.38 -3.77 -0.72
N GLU A 86 3.68 -3.96 0.56
CA GLU A 86 3.80 -5.30 1.17
C GLU A 86 2.51 -6.11 1.03
N VAL A 87 1.35 -5.48 1.22
CA VAL A 87 0.07 -6.19 1.09
C VAL A 87 -0.15 -6.63 -0.36
N LEU A 88 0.23 -5.81 -1.34
CA LEU A 88 0.12 -6.19 -2.75
C LEU A 88 1.03 -7.34 -3.11
N VAL A 89 2.31 -7.26 -2.72
CA VAL A 89 3.28 -8.31 -3.00
C VAL A 89 2.82 -9.63 -2.41
N LYS A 90 2.40 -9.64 -1.14
CA LYS A 90 1.93 -10.86 -0.47
C LYS A 90 0.68 -11.44 -1.14
N LYS A 91 -0.25 -10.60 -1.60
CA LYS A 91 -1.40 -11.07 -2.37
C LYS A 91 -1.04 -11.65 -3.72
N THR A 92 -0.19 -10.97 -4.48
CA THR A 92 0.26 -11.45 -5.79
C THR A 92 0.94 -12.80 -5.63
N LEU A 93 1.80 -12.96 -4.62
CA LEU A 93 2.42 -14.23 -4.29
C LEU A 93 1.40 -15.30 -3.85
N ARG A 94 0.39 -14.94 -3.05
CA ARG A 94 -0.68 -15.87 -2.65
C ARG A 94 -1.51 -16.32 -3.84
N ALA A 95 -1.96 -15.39 -4.68
CA ALA A 95 -2.71 -15.68 -5.89
C ALA A 95 -1.91 -16.54 -6.88
N ALA A 96 -0.63 -16.24 -7.09
CA ALA A 96 0.26 -17.03 -7.94
C ALA A 96 0.48 -18.46 -7.41
N ARG A 97 0.43 -18.66 -6.09
CA ARG A 97 0.50 -19.99 -5.46
C ARG A 97 -0.83 -20.74 -5.52
N THR A 98 -1.96 -20.04 -5.40
CA THR A 98 -3.30 -20.63 -5.47
C THR A 98 -3.70 -20.98 -6.91
N TYR A 99 -3.23 -20.22 -7.90
CA TYR A 99 -3.41 -20.49 -9.33
C TYR A 99 -2.05 -20.74 -9.99
N PRO A 100 -1.48 -21.97 -9.87
CA PRO A 100 -0.37 -22.34 -10.71
C PRO A 100 -0.81 -22.19 -12.17
N ALA A 101 -0.12 -21.30 -12.87
CA ALA A 101 -0.44 -20.88 -14.22
C ALA A 101 -0.78 -22.10 -15.11
N ALA A 102 -2.04 -22.20 -15.55
CA ALA A 102 -2.58 -23.32 -16.35
C ALA A 102 -2.12 -23.27 -17.82
N TRP A 103 -0.84 -23.00 -18.07
CA TRP A 103 -0.26 -22.93 -19.43
C TRP A 103 0.42 -24.25 -19.85
N ARG A 104 0.30 -25.32 -19.04
CA ARG A 104 0.95 -26.62 -19.29
C ARG A 104 0.19 -27.58 -20.20
N GLN A 105 -0.90 -27.15 -20.84
CA GLN A 105 -1.59 -27.95 -21.86
C GLN A 105 -1.92 -27.10 -23.10
N ILE A 106 -0.91 -26.49 -23.71
CA ILE A 106 -0.99 -26.23 -25.14
C ILE A 106 -0.49 -27.53 -25.79
N PRO A 107 -1.36 -28.37 -26.38
CA PRO A 107 -0.86 -29.51 -27.15
C PRO A 107 0.05 -28.94 -28.24
N CYS A 108 1.31 -29.34 -28.22
CA CYS A 108 2.19 -29.10 -29.37
C CYS A 108 1.51 -29.76 -30.57
N CYS A 109 1.09 -28.97 -31.54
CA CYS A 109 0.69 -29.49 -32.84
C CYS A 109 1.93 -30.12 -33.48
N GLU A 110 2.13 -31.43 -33.28
CA GLU A 110 2.95 -32.25 -34.15
C GLU A 110 2.23 -32.32 -35.51
N ASN A 111 2.65 -31.48 -36.46
CA ASN A 111 2.26 -31.64 -37.86
C ASN A 111 3.18 -32.68 -38.49
N GLY A 112 2.59 -33.84 -38.82
CA GLY A 112 3.11 -34.79 -39.81
C GLY A 112 2.80 -34.36 -41.24
#